data_AF-A0A5F8GGP6-F1
#
_entry.id   AF-A0A5F8GGP6-F1
#
_cell.length_a   1.000
_cell.length_b   1.000
_cell.length_c   1.000
_cell.angle_alpha   90.00
_cell.angle_beta   90.00
_cell.angle_gamma   90.00
#
_symmetry.space_group_name_H-M   'P 1'
#
loop_
_entity.id
_entity.type
_entity.pdbx_description
1 polymer ?
#
loop_
_entity_poly.entity_id
_entity_poly.type
_entity_poly.pdbx_seq_one_letter_code
_entity_poly.pdbx_strand_id
1 'polypeptide(L)'
;MELKLMMEKLGAPQTHLGLKEMIREVDEDLDSKLSFREFLLIFRKAASGELEEDSGLMSLAKLSEIDVAMEGVKGAKNFFEAKVSGGTLAYLPSQLFPSCPVPETNKQKQKTS
;
A
#
# COMPACT_ATOMS: atom_id res chain seq x y z
N MET A 1 -11.23 -9.86 16.16
CA MET A 1 -10.96 -8.45 15.81
C MET A 1 -9.54 -8.36 15.30
N GLU A 2 -9.36 -8.34 13.98
CA GLU A 2 -8.04 -8.37 13.36
C GLU A 2 -7.32 -7.03 13.51
N LEU A 3 -8.04 -5.91 13.32
CA LEU A 3 -7.51 -4.56 13.52
C LEU A 3 -7.01 -4.33 14.95
N LYS A 4 -7.72 -4.85 15.96
CA LYS A 4 -7.30 -4.76 17.37
C LYS A 4 -5.95 -5.41 17.60
N LEU A 5 -5.78 -6.65 17.11
CA LEU A 5 -4.54 -7.39 17.27
C LEU A 5 -3.38 -6.70 16.53
N MET A 6 -3.66 -6.13 15.36
CA MET A 6 -2.68 -5.34 14.59
C MET A 6 -2.21 -4.11 15.39
N MET A 7 -3.13 -3.34 15.98
CA MET A 7 -2.81 -2.18 16.83
C MET A 7 -1.96 -2.55 18.05
N GLU A 8 -2.27 -3.69 18.70
CA GLU A 8 -1.49 -4.19 19.82
C GLU A 8 -0.05 -4.59 19.40
N LYS A 9 0.11 -5.18 18.21
CA LYS A 9 1.43 -5.54 17.66
C LYS A 9 2.26 -4.34 17.24
N LEU A 10 1.62 -3.28 16.78
CA LEU A 10 2.27 -2.01 16.43
C LEU A 10 2.62 -1.15 17.67
N GLY A 11 2.19 -1.56 18.88
CA GLY A 11 2.48 -0.84 20.12
C GLY A 11 1.58 0.37 20.38
N ALA A 12 0.49 0.53 19.61
CA ALA A 12 -0.48 1.61 19.76
C ALA A 12 -1.90 1.04 20.01
N PRO A 13 -2.14 0.42 21.18
CA PRO A 13 -3.45 -0.16 21.48
C PRO A 13 -4.53 0.93 21.49
N GLN A 14 -5.67 0.62 20.89
CA GLN A 14 -6.83 1.53 20.77
C GLN A 14 -8.01 1.01 21.58
N THR A 15 -8.91 1.92 21.99
CA THR A 15 -10.16 1.55 22.65
C THR A 15 -11.12 0.87 21.67
N HIS A 16 -12.11 0.12 22.18
CA HIS A 16 -13.15 -0.46 21.33
C HIS A 16 -13.92 0.58 20.51
N LEU A 17 -14.13 1.78 21.07
CA LEU A 17 -14.80 2.87 20.37
C LEU A 17 -13.90 3.46 19.28
N GLY A 18 -12.62 3.71 19.60
CA GLY A 18 -11.64 4.22 18.64
C GLY A 18 -11.46 3.28 17.45
N LEU A 19 -11.39 1.96 17.68
CA LEU A 19 -11.34 0.97 16.59
C LEU A 19 -12.57 1.03 15.68
N LYS A 20 -13.76 1.30 16.24
CA LYS A 20 -14.99 1.41 15.46
C LYS A 20 -15.01 2.71 14.65
N GLU A 21 -14.51 3.81 15.21
CA GLU A 21 -14.36 5.09 14.52
C GLU A 21 -13.35 4.99 13.38
N MET A 22 -12.21 4.33 13.61
CA MET A 22 -11.19 4.07 12.59
C MET A 22 -11.75 3.29 11.40
N ILE A 23 -12.56 2.25 11.64
CA ILE A 23 -13.22 1.49 10.56
C ILE A 23 -14.21 2.39 9.83
N ARG A 24 -15.09 3.07 10.57
CA ARG A 24 -16.14 3.93 10.00
C ARG A 24 -15.57 5.04 9.10
N GLU A 25 -14.37 5.50 9.36
CA GLU A 25 -13.75 6.56 8.57
C GLU A 25 -13.33 6.12 7.16
N VAL A 26 -13.03 4.83 6.97
CA VAL A 26 -12.56 4.27 5.68
C VAL A 26 -13.51 3.25 5.06
N ASP A 27 -14.54 2.86 5.80
CA ASP A 27 -15.62 1.95 5.39
C ASP A 27 -16.50 2.63 4.32
N GLU A 28 -16.25 2.31 3.05
CA GLU A 28 -16.97 2.89 1.90
C GLU A 28 -18.24 2.09 1.58
N ASP A 29 -18.27 0.79 1.90
CA ASP A 29 -19.39 -0.11 1.59
C ASP A 29 -20.36 -0.33 2.77
N LEU A 30 -20.04 0.22 3.94
CA LEU A 30 -20.82 0.19 5.17
C LEU A 30 -21.02 -1.21 5.74
N ASP A 31 -20.09 -2.13 5.49
CA ASP A 31 -20.15 -3.50 6.01
C ASP A 31 -19.61 -3.64 7.46
N SER A 32 -19.10 -2.54 8.04
CA SER A 32 -18.48 -2.48 9.37
C SER A 32 -17.26 -3.38 9.55
N LYS A 33 -16.62 -3.77 8.44
CA LYS A 33 -15.36 -4.50 8.40
C LYS A 33 -14.34 -3.66 7.64
N LEU A 34 -13.15 -4.23 7.48
CA LEU A 34 -12.06 -3.59 6.77
C LEU A 34 -11.62 -4.51 5.63
N SER A 35 -12.03 -4.21 4.41
CA SER A 35 -11.51 -4.87 3.22
C SER A 35 -10.07 -4.45 2.95
N PHE A 36 -9.35 -5.23 2.13
CA PHE A 36 -7.97 -4.88 1.76
C PHE A 36 -7.89 -3.52 1.04
N ARG A 37 -8.90 -3.17 0.23
CA ARG A 37 -8.95 -1.87 -0.44
C ARG A 37 -9.09 -0.73 0.57
N GLU A 38 -9.95 -0.88 1.57
CA GLU A 38 -10.17 0.12 2.62
C GLU A 38 -8.96 0.25 3.54
N PHE A 39 -8.27 -0.85 3.80
CA PHE A 39 -6.98 -0.82 4.48
C PHE A 39 -5.96 0.06 3.72
N LEU A 40 -5.90 -0.03 2.39
CA LEU A 40 -5.04 0.86 1.58
C LEU A 40 -5.51 2.32 1.59
N LEU A 41 -6.82 2.57 1.73
CA LEU A 41 -7.36 3.93 1.82
C LEU A 41 -6.85 4.67 3.07
N ILE A 42 -6.54 3.97 4.16
CA ILE A 42 -5.92 4.56 5.35
C ILE A 42 -4.63 5.28 4.99
N PHE A 43 -3.73 4.61 4.27
CA PHE A 43 -2.45 5.19 3.86
C PHE A 43 -2.62 6.32 2.84
N ARG A 44 -3.61 6.22 1.95
CA ARG A 44 -3.95 7.30 1.01
C ARG A 44 -4.41 8.55 1.76
N LYS A 45 -5.28 8.40 2.77
CA LYS A 45 -5.75 9.51 3.61
C LYS A 45 -4.62 10.12 4.43
N ALA A 46 -3.72 9.28 4.95
CA ALA A 46 -2.52 9.75 5.64
C ALA A 46 -1.61 10.58 4.71
N ALA A 47 -1.39 10.12 3.47
CA ALA A 47 -0.55 10.80 2.49
C ALA A 47 -1.16 12.11 1.95
N SER A 48 -2.50 12.22 1.94
CA SER A 48 -3.22 13.43 1.53
C SER A 48 -3.39 14.44 2.67
N GLY A 49 -3.03 14.09 3.90
CA GLY A 49 -3.23 14.93 5.08
C GLY A 49 -4.70 15.08 5.46
N GLU A 50 -5.56 14.14 5.05
CA GLU A 50 -6.99 14.13 5.38
C GLU A 50 -7.28 13.53 6.76
N LEU A 51 -6.30 12.86 7.38
CA LEU A 51 -6.43 12.29 8.71
C LEU A 51 -6.14 13.33 9.79
N GLU A 52 -6.93 13.28 10.87
CA GLU A 52 -6.70 14.11 12.05
C GLU A 52 -5.35 13.76 12.71
N GLU A 53 -4.63 14.82 13.13
CA GLU A 53 -3.37 14.66 13.87
C GLU A 53 -3.64 13.88 15.18
N ASP A 54 -2.74 12.94 15.50
CA ASP A 54 -2.85 12.04 16.65
C ASP A 54 -4.05 11.07 16.66
N SER A 55 -4.77 10.94 15.54
CA SER A 55 -5.77 9.89 15.36
C SER A 55 -5.16 8.47 15.37
N GLY A 56 -6.01 7.47 15.64
CA GLY A 56 -5.62 6.06 15.58
C GLY A 56 -5.15 5.63 14.18
N LEU A 57 -5.75 6.17 13.12
CA LEU A 57 -5.32 5.91 11.74
C LEU A 57 -3.98 6.57 11.41
N MET A 58 -3.73 7.78 11.93
CA MET A 58 -2.42 8.42 11.78
C MET A 58 -1.32 7.64 12.51
N SER A 59 -1.63 7.11 13.69
CA SER A 59 -0.71 6.23 14.43
C SER A 59 -0.38 4.96 13.63
N LEU A 60 -1.39 4.34 13.02
CA LEU A 60 -1.20 3.18 12.13
C LEU A 60 -0.26 3.51 10.96
N ALA A 61 -0.49 4.63 10.27
CA ALA A 61 0.32 5.05 9.13
C ALA A 61 1.76 5.45 9.51
N LYS A 62 1.97 6.02 10.71
CA LYS A 62 3.31 6.36 11.21
C LYS A 62 4.10 5.13 11.66
N LEU A 63 3.42 4.13 12.23
CA LEU A 63 4.03 2.92 12.79
C LEU A 63 4.29 1.84 11.73
N SER A 64 3.65 1.92 10.57
CA SER A 64 4.00 1.04 9.46
C SER A 64 5.37 1.41 8.93
N GLU A 65 6.29 0.43 8.85
CA GLU A 65 7.63 0.58 8.25
C GLU A 65 7.60 0.90 6.74
N ILE A 66 6.41 1.04 6.15
CA ILE A 66 6.20 1.18 4.72
C ILE A 66 6.05 2.66 4.39
N ASP A 67 7.08 3.26 3.81
CA ASP A 67 6.95 4.53 3.09
C ASP A 67 6.20 4.27 1.77
N VAL A 68 4.89 4.47 1.79
CA VAL A 68 4.01 4.21 0.63
C VAL A 68 4.36 5.10 -0.56
N ALA A 69 4.88 6.31 -0.33
CA ALA A 69 5.29 7.20 -1.42
C ALA A 69 6.53 6.65 -2.14
N MET A 70 7.47 6.08 -1.38
CA MET A 70 8.68 5.47 -1.92
C MET A 70 8.42 4.06 -2.49
N GLU A 71 7.73 3.19 -1.77
CA GLU A 71 7.61 1.75 -2.08
C GLU A 71 6.42 1.43 -3.00
N GLY A 72 5.32 2.18 -2.93
CA GLY A 72 4.12 1.93 -3.75
C GLY A 72 4.28 2.31 -5.23
N VAL A 73 5.18 3.27 -5.53
CA VAL A 73 5.28 3.88 -6.88
C VAL A 73 6.44 3.30 -7.70
N LYS A 74 7.46 2.69 -7.08
CA LYS A 74 8.65 2.19 -7.80
C LYS A 74 8.32 1.22 -8.94
N GLY A 75 7.40 0.28 -8.71
CA GLY A 75 6.99 -0.69 -9.74
C GLY A 75 6.22 -0.04 -10.89
N ALA A 76 5.29 0.87 -10.57
CA ALA A 76 4.48 1.57 -11.56
C ALA A 76 5.31 2.58 -12.37
N LYS A 77 6.19 3.35 -11.72
CA LYS A 77 7.06 4.34 -12.36
C LYS A 77 7.88 3.71 -13.48
N ASN A 78 8.58 2.62 -13.19
CA ASN A 78 9.40 1.93 -14.19
C ASN A 78 8.55 1.35 -15.34
N PHE A 79 7.34 0.86 -15.06
CA PHE A 79 6.42 0.35 -16.08
C PHE A 79 5.94 1.43 -17.04
N PHE A 80 5.56 2.61 -16.53
CA PHE A 80 5.11 3.72 -17.37
C PHE A 80 6.27 4.43 -18.07
N GLU A 81 7.45 4.58 -17.44
CA GLU A 81 8.66 5.13 -18.08
C GLU A 81 9.13 4.29 -19.26
N ALA A 82 9.15 2.96 -19.13
CA ALA A 82 9.47 2.04 -20.22
C ALA A 82 8.46 2.16 -21.37
N LYS A 83 7.17 2.34 -21.06
CA LYS A 83 6.10 2.49 -22.07
C LYS A 83 6.17 3.82 -22.83
N VAL A 84 6.54 4.91 -22.16
CA VAL A 84 6.77 6.22 -22.82
C VAL A 84 8.03 6.17 -23.70
N SER A 85 9.08 5.50 -23.23
CA SER A 85 10.35 5.38 -23.98
C SER A 85 10.25 4.45 -25.20
N GLY A 86 9.41 3.41 -25.13
CA GLY A 86 9.12 2.50 -26.25
C GLY A 86 8.11 3.04 -27.28
N GLY A 87 7.52 4.21 -27.03
CA GLY A 87 6.41 4.76 -27.82
C GLY A 87 6.77 5.75 -28.93
N THR A 88 8.05 5.94 -29.27
CA THR A 88 8.40 6.93 -30.32
C THR A 88 8.52 6.38 -31.74
N LEU A 89 8.75 5.10 -32.03
CA LEU A 89 8.74 4.66 -33.45
C LEU A 89 8.36 3.17 -33.60
N ALA A 90 7.08 2.92 -33.91
CA ALA A 90 6.63 2.09 -35.02
C ALA A 90 5.21 1.57 -34.77
N TYR A 91 4.29 2.07 -35.57
CA TYR A 91 3.08 1.38 -35.97
C TYR A 91 3.44 -0.01 -36.53
N LEU A 92 3.13 -1.10 -35.80
CA LEU A 92 2.98 -2.43 -36.38
C LEU A 92 1.79 -3.17 -35.73
N PRO A 93 0.96 -3.84 -36.54
CA PRO A 93 -0.33 -4.36 -36.10
C PRO A 93 -0.20 -5.68 -35.32
N SER A 94 -1.11 -5.82 -34.35
CA SER A 94 -1.66 -7.03 -33.74
C SER A 94 -0.77 -8.27 -33.60
N GLN A 95 -0.67 -8.72 -32.35
CA GLN A 95 -0.14 -10.02 -31.88
C GLN A 95 1.33 -10.00 -31.45
N LEU A 96 1.54 -9.63 -30.18
CA LEU A 96 2.17 -10.51 -29.18
C LEU A 96 2.28 -9.69 -27.89
N PHE A 97 1.48 -9.98 -26.87
CA PHE A 97 1.74 -9.47 -25.53
C PHE A 97 3.04 -10.16 -25.05
N PRO A 98 4.17 -9.45 -24.84
CA PRO A 98 5.30 -10.06 -24.19
C PRO A 98 4.97 -10.15 -22.69
N SER A 99 4.87 -11.37 -22.18
CA SER A 99 4.83 -11.65 -20.75
C SER A 99 5.94 -10.87 -20.07
N CYS A 100 5.58 -9.94 -19.19
CA CYS A 100 6.56 -9.18 -18.42
C CYS A 100 7.42 -10.15 -17.60
N PRO A 101 8.76 -10.06 -17.65
CA PRO A 101 9.60 -10.83 -16.74
C PRO A 101 9.32 -10.35 -15.31
N VAL A 102 8.86 -11.26 -14.46
CA VAL A 102 8.80 -11.02 -13.01
C VAL A 102 10.26 -10.89 -12.54
N PRO A 103 10.66 -9.80 -11.87
CA PRO A 103 12.01 -9.71 -11.33
C PRO A 103 12.18 -10.79 -10.27
N GLU A 104 13.02 -11.79 -10.54
CA GLU A 104 13.49 -12.72 -9.52
C GLU A 104 14.19 -11.92 -8.43
N THR A 105 13.59 -11.88 -7.24
CA THR A 105 14.27 -11.41 -6.04
C THR A 105 15.46 -12.35 -5.80
N ASN A 106 16.64 -11.87 -6.14
CA ASN A 106 17.90 -12.60 -5.99
C ASN A 106 18.14 -12.88 -4.50
N LYS A 107 17.84 -14.10 -4.05
CA LYS A 107 18.30 -14.65 -2.78
C LYS A 107 19.81 -14.91 -2.90
N GLN A 108 20.64 -13.97 -2.49
CA GLN A 108 22.05 -14.24 -2.21
C GLN A 108 22.63 -13.23 -1.20
N LYS A 109 22.62 -13.62 0.07
CA LYS A 109 23.70 -13.31 1.01
C LYS A 109 24.06 -14.64 1.68
N GLN A 110 24.85 -15.45 0.97
CA GLN A 110 26.29 -15.61 1.20
C GLN A 110 26.63 -16.01 2.64
N LYS A 111 26.85 -17.32 2.75
CA LYS A 111 27.70 -18.03 3.71
C LYS A 111 29.14 -17.53 3.57
N THR A 112 29.70 -17.00 4.64
CA THR A 112 31.14 -16.84 4.96
C THR A 112 31.18 -16.70 6.49
N SER A 113 31.94 -17.44 7.29
CA SER A 113 32.98 -18.45 7.12
C SER A 113 32.88 -19.42 8.30
#